data_AF-A0AA51G0X2-F1
#
_entry.id   AF-A0AA51G0X2-F1
#
_cell.length_a   1.000
_cell.length_b   1.000
_cell.length_c   1.000
_cell.angle_alpha   90.00
_cell.angle_beta   90.00
_cell.angle_gamma   90.00
#
_symmetry.space_group_name_H-M   'P 1'
#
loop_
_entity.id
_entity.type
_entity.pdbx_description
1 polymer ?
#
loop_
_entity_poly.entity_id
_entity_poly.type
_entity_poly.pdbx_seq_one_letter_code
_entity_poly.pdbx_strand_id
1 'polypeptide(L)'
;DMPAHEGIAALLSGSYINYFHCLKIIEILKETEADTKNLFGRYGSQRMKDWQDIVKNYEKDNLYLAEAAQIFVRHITYEIPGLKKQIAKEE
;
A
#
# COMPACT_ATOMS: atom_id res chain seq x y z
N ASP A 1 -4.29 16.39 -7.77
CA ASP A 1 -5.61 15.84 -7.43
C ASP A 1 -5.68 14.34 -7.54
N MET A 2 -5.98 13.72 -6.40
CA MET A 2 -6.27 12.30 -6.23
C MET A 2 -7.79 12.11 -6.38
N PRO A 3 -8.27 11.05 -7.04
CA PRO A 3 -9.71 10.80 -7.09
C PRO A 3 -10.25 10.67 -5.67
N ALA A 4 -11.44 11.22 -5.43
CA ALA A 4 -12.17 11.01 -4.19
C ALA A 4 -12.58 9.52 -4.13
N HIS A 5 -11.68 8.70 -3.59
CA HIS A 5 -11.88 7.27 -3.43
C HIS A 5 -11.63 6.92 -1.97
N GLU A 6 -12.67 6.48 -1.26
CA GLU A 6 -12.61 6.19 0.18
C GLU A 6 -11.51 5.20 0.53
N GLY A 7 -11.28 4.19 -0.33
CA GLY A 7 -10.19 3.23 -0.16
C GLY A 7 -8.78 3.85 -0.21
N ILE A 8 -8.56 4.89 -1.03
CA ILE A 8 -7.27 5.58 -1.07
C ILE A 8 -7.17 6.51 0.14
N ALA A 9 -8.24 7.23 0.48
CA ALA A 9 -8.27 8.09 1.67
C ALA A 9 -7.97 7.30 2.96
N ALA A 10 -8.53 6.09 3.10
CA ALA A 10 -8.26 5.20 4.23
C ALA A 10 -6.81 4.70 4.26
N LEU A 11 -6.22 4.39 3.11
CA LEU A 11 -4.81 3.96 3.03
C LEU A 11 -3.84 5.10 3.39
N LEU A 12 -4.24 6.35 3.15
CA LEU A 12 -3.42 7.53 3.41
C LEU A 12 -3.68 8.18 4.77
N SER A 13 -4.81 7.89 5.42
CA SER A 13 -5.12 8.39 6.76
C SER A 13 -4.36 7.67 7.87
N GLY A 14 -3.77 6.51 7.58
CA GLY A 14 -2.88 5.79 8.49
C GLY A 14 -1.54 6.51 8.72
N SER A 15 -0.96 6.34 9.90
CA SER A 15 0.32 6.99 10.28
C SER A 15 1.55 6.40 9.58
N TYR A 16 1.40 5.31 8.81
CA TYR A 16 2.52 4.64 8.13
C TYR A 16 2.09 4.04 6.79
N ILE A 17 2.61 4.61 5.69
CA ILE A 17 2.44 4.07 4.33
C ILE A 17 3.61 3.13 4.05
N ASN A 18 3.32 1.89 3.66
CA ASN A 18 4.32 0.88 3.31
C ASN A 18 4.14 0.45 1.85
N TYR A 19 5.05 -0.38 1.36
CA TYR A 19 5.05 -0.98 0.03
C TYR A 19 3.69 -1.56 -0.38
N PHE A 20 3.04 -2.32 0.51
CA PHE A 20 1.75 -2.97 0.23
C PHE A 20 0.62 -1.97 0.07
N HIS A 21 0.66 -0.85 0.81
CA HIS A 21 -0.28 0.26 0.60
C HIS A 21 -0.10 0.89 -0.78
N CYS A 22 1.15 1.09 -1.22
CA CYS A 22 1.45 1.62 -2.55
C CYS A 22 0.89 0.71 -3.66
N LEU A 23 1.05 -0.61 -3.54
CA LEU A 23 0.49 -1.58 -4.49
C LEU A 23 -1.04 -1.48 -4.57
N LYS A 24 -1.71 -1.41 -3.42
CA LYS A 24 -3.17 -1.30 -3.36
C LYS A 24 -3.68 0.03 -3.94
N ILE A 25 -2.93 1.11 -3.76
CA ILE A 25 -3.26 2.40 -4.40
C ILE A 25 -3.14 2.27 -5.92
N ILE A 26 -2.08 1.64 -6.45
CA ILE A 26 -1.95 1.38 -7.89
C ILE A 26 -3.11 0.53 -8.41
N GLU A 27 -3.54 -0.49 -7.68
CA GLU A 27 -4.68 -1.33 -8.04
C GLU A 27 -5.97 -0.52 -8.16
N ILE A 28 -6.29 0.29 -7.15
CA ILE A 28 -7.45 1.19 -7.18
C ILE A 28 -7.35 2.19 -8.34
N LEU A 29 -6.16 2.76 -8.59
CA LEU A 29 -5.95 3.67 -9.71
C LEU A 29 -6.16 2.97 -11.06
N LYS A 30 -5.79 1.68 -11.20
CA LYS A 30 -6.04 0.92 -12.43
C LYS A 30 -7.52 0.72 -12.72
N GLU A 31 -8.33 0.52 -11.68
CA GLU A 31 -9.79 0.36 -11.77
C GLU A 31 -10.47 1.70 -12.08
N THR A 32 -10.11 2.74 -11.33
CA THR A 32 -10.75 4.07 -11.43
C THR A 32 -10.32 4.87 -12.67
N GLU A 33 -9.20 4.51 -13.30
CA GLU A 33 -8.67 5.18 -14.51
C GLU A 33 -8.79 4.33 -15.78
N ALA A 34 -9.55 3.23 -15.74
CA ALA A 34 -9.66 2.27 -16.82
C ALA A 34 -9.99 2.91 -18.19
N ASP A 35 -10.78 4.00 -18.20
CA ASP A 35 -11.20 4.73 -19.40
C ASP A 35 -10.23 5.83 -19.86
N THR A 36 -9.11 6.05 -19.15
CA THR A 36 -8.13 7.11 -19.47
C THR A 36 -6.84 6.56 -20.10
N LYS A 37 -6.85 5.31 -20.54
CA LYS A 37 -5.72 4.69 -21.24
C LYS A 37 -5.51 5.40 -22.58
N ASN A 38 -4.26 5.78 -22.86
CA ASN A 38 -3.91 6.31 -24.17
C ASN A 38 -3.96 5.21 -25.24
N LEU A 39 -3.82 5.58 -26.52
CA LEU A 39 -3.85 4.67 -27.67
C LEU A 39 -2.81 3.52 -27.62
N PHE A 40 -1.87 3.54 -26.66
CA PHE A 40 -0.87 2.50 -26.42
C PHE A 40 -1.14 1.68 -25.14
N GLY A 41 -2.32 1.81 -24.54
CA GLY A 41 -2.71 1.08 -23.32
C GLY A 41 -1.98 1.55 -22.05
N ARG A 42 -1.24 2.65 -22.11
CA ARG A 42 -0.55 3.21 -20.94
C ARG A 42 -1.49 4.14 -20.19
N TYR A 43 -1.49 4.02 -18.87
CA TYR A 43 -2.15 4.95 -17.97
C TYR A 43 -1.43 6.31 -18.04
N GLY A 44 -2.17 7.36 -18.38
CA GLY A 44 -1.59 8.68 -18.69
C GLY A 44 -1.47 9.63 -17.50
N SER A 45 -2.18 9.38 -16.39
CA SER A 45 -2.28 10.32 -15.29
C SER A 45 -0.94 10.49 -14.55
N GLN A 46 -0.67 11.72 -14.09
CA GLN A 46 0.53 12.01 -13.31
C GLN A 46 0.57 11.18 -12.03
N ARG A 47 -0.55 11.06 -11.33
CA ARG A 47 -0.68 10.26 -10.10
C ARG A 47 -0.35 8.78 -10.30
N MET A 48 -0.79 8.15 -11.40
CA MET A 48 -0.41 6.77 -11.68
C MET A 48 1.10 6.65 -11.88
N LYS A 49 1.74 7.59 -12.58
CA LYS A 49 3.19 7.61 -12.76
C LYS A 49 3.90 7.79 -11.41
N ASP A 50 3.46 8.72 -10.58
CA ASP A 50 4.05 8.98 -9.27
C ASP A 50 4.02 7.73 -8.37
N TRP A 51 2.87 7.05 -8.30
CA TRP A 51 2.74 5.81 -7.52
C TRP A 51 3.55 4.65 -8.10
N GLN A 52 3.60 4.51 -9.42
CA GLN A 52 4.47 3.53 -10.08
C GLN A 52 5.95 3.79 -9.78
N ASP A 53 6.37 5.04 -9.76
CA ASP A 53 7.76 5.40 -9.46
C ASP A 53 8.10 5.17 -7.98
N ILE A 54 7.16 5.40 -7.05
CA ILE A 54 7.32 5.00 -5.64
C ILE A 54 7.54 3.48 -5.54
N VAL A 55 6.71 2.67 -6.21
CA VAL A 55 6.86 1.21 -6.21
C VAL A 55 8.19 0.77 -6.80
N LYS A 56 8.63 1.34 -7.92
CA LYS A 56 9.96 1.05 -8.49
C LYS A 56 11.09 1.36 -7.52
N ASN A 57 10.98 2.44 -6.73
CA ASN A 57 11.99 2.78 -5.72
C ASN A 57 11.99 1.78 -4.55
N TYR A 58 10.84 1.20 -4.20
CA TYR A 58 10.77 0.09 -3.24
C TYR A 58 11.35 -1.21 -3.80
N GLU A 59 11.13 -1.49 -5.08
CA GLU A 59 11.66 -2.70 -5.74
C GLU A 59 13.16 -2.61 -5.99
N LYS A 60 13.67 -1.39 -6.18
CA LYS A 60 15.11 -1.11 -6.30
C LYS A 60 15.84 -1.62 -5.05
N ASP A 61 16.91 -2.37 -5.30
CA ASP A 61 17.75 -2.98 -4.26
C ASP A 61 16.97 -3.86 -3.26
N ASN A 62 15.77 -4.31 -3.65
CA ASN A 62 14.85 -5.10 -2.83
C ASN A 62 14.43 -4.47 -1.49
N LEU A 63 14.32 -3.14 -1.42
CA LEU A 63 13.91 -2.43 -0.20
C LEU A 63 12.56 -2.93 0.36
N TYR A 64 11.63 -3.29 -0.51
CA TYR A 64 10.34 -3.88 -0.13
C TYR A 64 10.47 -5.15 0.72
N LEU A 65 11.52 -5.96 0.53
CA LEU A 65 11.77 -7.15 1.34
C LEU A 65 12.21 -6.78 2.76
N ALA A 66 13.03 -5.74 2.91
CA ALA A 66 13.46 -5.27 4.21
C ALA A 66 12.26 -4.73 5.03
N GLU A 67 11.39 -3.97 4.39
CA GLU A 67 10.16 -3.48 5.03
C GLU A 67 9.21 -4.64 5.38
N ALA A 68 9.02 -5.61 4.47
CA ALA A 68 8.20 -6.78 4.74
C ALA A 68 8.74 -7.61 5.91
N ALA A 69 10.07 -7.80 6.00
CA ALA A 69 10.70 -8.49 7.11
C ALA A 69 10.50 -7.74 8.44
N GLN A 70 10.64 -6.41 8.44
CA GLN A 70 10.41 -5.58 9.63
C GLN A 70 8.95 -5.69 10.11
N ILE A 71 7.98 -5.58 9.19
CA ILE A 71 6.55 -5.75 9.48
C ILE A 71 6.33 -7.13 10.10
N PHE A 72 6.86 -8.19 9.48
CA PHE A 72 6.72 -9.56 9.95
C PHE A 72 7.28 -9.76 11.36
N VAL A 73 8.52 -9.31 11.62
CA VAL A 73 9.15 -9.41 12.95
C VAL A 73 8.31 -8.69 14.00
N ARG A 74 7.82 -7.48 13.70
CA ARG A 74 6.94 -6.73 14.62
C ARG A 74 5.66 -7.51 14.95
N HIS A 75 5.03 -8.13 13.95
CA HIS A 75 3.81 -8.91 14.14
C HIS A 75 4.04 -10.12 15.06
N ILE A 76 5.09 -10.90 14.80
CA ILE A 76 5.35 -12.13 15.56
C ILE A 76 5.87 -11.83 16.97
N THR A 77 6.64 -10.76 17.16
CA THR A 77 7.28 -10.45 18.44
C THR A 77 6.35 -9.69 19.38
N TYR A 78 5.51 -8.80 18.85
CA TYR A 78 4.75 -7.86 19.70
C TYR A 78 3.24 -7.92 19.46
N GLU A 79 2.78 -7.79 18.21
CA GLU A 79 1.36 -7.57 17.95
C GLU A 79 0.53 -8.83 18.20
N ILE A 80 0.92 -9.97 17.63
CA ILE A 80 0.19 -11.24 17.82
C ILE A 80 0.21 -11.68 19.29
N PRO A 81 1.35 -11.68 20.00
CA PRO A 81 1.35 -11.98 21.44
C PRO A 81 0.50 -11.02 22.27
N GLY A 82 0.51 -9.72 21.93
CA GLY A 82 -0.32 -8.71 22.57
C GLY A 82 -1.81 -8.99 22.41
N LEU A 83 -2.25 -9.23 21.18
CA LEU A 83 -3.64 -9.58 20.86
C LEU A 83 -4.10 -10.87 21.56
N LYS A 84 -3.25 -11.91 21.58
CA LYS A 84 -3.54 -13.17 22.29
C LYS A 84 -3.79 -12.94 23.78
N LYS A 85 -2.97 -12.11 24.44
CA LYS A 85 -3.15 -11.76 25.86
C LYS A 85 -4.43 -10.96 26.09
N GLN A 86 -4.79 -10.10 25.14
CA GLN A 86 -5.97 -9.26 25.23
C GLN A 86 -7.25 -10.10 25.11
N ILE A 87 -7.30 -11.03 24.15
CA ILE A 87 -8.40 -12.00 24.00
C ILE A 87 -8.58 -12.83 25.27
N ALA A 88 -7.49 -13.41 25.80
CA ALA A 88 -7.54 -14.22 27.02
C ALA A 88 -7.94 -13.46 28.30
N LYS A 89 -7.96 -12.11 28.26
CA LYS A 89 -8.43 -11.27 29.37
C LYS A 89 -9.93 -10.94 29.24
N GLU A 90 -10.45 -10.97 28.02
CA GLU A 90 -11.86 -10.68 27.71
C GLU A 90 -12.74 -11.95 27.72
N GLU A 91 -12.11 -13.13 27.69
CA GLU A 91 -12.70 -14.44 28.05
C GLU A 91 -12.83 -14.62 29.57
#